data_AF-A0AA37QIZ4-F1
#
_entry.id   AF-A0AA37QIZ4-F1
#
_cell.length_a   1.000
_cell.length_b   1.000
_cell.length_c   1.000
_cell.angle_alpha   90.00
_cell.angle_beta   90.00
_cell.angle_gamma   90.00
#
_symmetry.space_group_name_H-M   'P 1'
#
loop_
_entity.id
_entity.type
_entity.pdbx_description
1 polymer ?
#
loop_
_entity_poly.entity_id
_entity_poly.type
_entity_poly.pdbx_seq_one_letter_code
_entity_poly.pdbx_strand_id
1 'polypeptide(L)'
;MEPALRSNEGAHNFRKVAQAKEPTEEVPVSYLRNLQRESLALRDMSTELIKLRAQLEGTSNEAIPAAPAEAEAGSGTGNHKIYTPVYDYCGLRTDPTIVHNHDFMRDPRFVAAYERGVVAEGYEPHYYWRAHVALWCASVAARLTGDFVECGVCRGMLSSSIMTYLNWNQIGRRFVLFDTFTGVDEEIVSAEEVASGNLGYFREMYKEDIYERVVRNFSEFKNVEIVKGSVPSTLSSVDIEAVAYLSIDMNNVTPEIAAINHFWDKLQPGAPVLLDDYGFVRYEAQKRGFDAWAAERGVSILALPTGQGLIVKPPAA
;
A
#
# COMPACT_ATOMS: atom_id res chain seq x y z
N MET A 1 -2.31 53.53 11.25
CA MET A 1 -3.64 53.18 10.72
C MET A 1 -3.64 51.67 10.56
N GLU A 2 -4.05 50.98 11.62
CA GLU A 2 -4.20 49.51 11.67
C GLU A 2 -5.71 49.20 11.69
N PRO A 3 -6.22 48.23 10.93
CA PRO A 3 -7.59 47.77 11.10
C PRO A 3 -7.64 46.54 12.02
N ALA A 4 -8.46 46.68 13.05
CA ALA A 4 -8.82 45.67 14.04
C ALA A 4 -9.67 44.53 13.44
N LEU A 5 -9.40 43.31 13.92
CA LEU A 5 -10.26 42.14 13.77
C LEU A 5 -11.60 42.35 14.50
N ARG A 6 -12.71 42.15 13.81
CA ARG A 6 -14.05 42.00 14.41
C ARG A 6 -14.52 40.56 14.25
N SER A 7 -14.75 39.89 15.37
CA SER A 7 -15.59 38.69 15.45
C SER A 7 -17.06 39.12 15.56
N ASN A 8 -17.95 38.42 14.86
CA ASN A 8 -19.24 38.06 15.47
C ASN A 8 -19.94 36.89 14.75
N GLU A 9 -19.99 35.77 15.46
CA GLU A 9 -21.11 34.86 15.71
C GLU A 9 -22.32 34.89 14.74
N GLY A 10 -22.44 33.82 13.95
CA GLY A 10 -23.67 33.39 13.29
C GLY A 10 -23.95 31.93 13.63
N ALA A 11 -25.02 31.69 14.37
CA ALA A 11 -25.42 30.39 14.91
C ALA A 11 -25.72 29.35 13.80
N HIS A 12 -24.98 28.24 13.80
CA HIS A 12 -25.32 27.04 13.03
C HIS A 12 -26.23 26.12 13.85
N ASN A 13 -27.55 26.24 13.62
CA ASN A 13 -28.53 25.26 14.10
C ASN A 13 -28.44 23.98 13.25
N PHE A 14 -27.76 22.95 13.77
CA PHE A 14 -27.79 21.61 13.17
C PHE A 14 -29.12 20.90 13.50
N ARG A 15 -29.90 20.60 12.45
CA ARG A 15 -31.11 19.79 12.52
C ARG A 15 -30.71 18.34 12.81
N LYS A 16 -31.06 17.81 13.98
CA LYS A 16 -30.88 16.37 14.31
C LYS A 16 -31.72 15.54 13.34
N VAL A 17 -31.08 14.89 12.38
CA VAL A 17 -31.68 13.78 11.62
C VAL A 17 -31.64 12.55 12.52
N ALA A 18 -32.76 11.84 12.62
CA ALA A 18 -32.88 10.66 13.48
C ALA A 18 -31.83 9.61 13.09
N GLN A 19 -31.01 9.19 14.07
CA GLN A 19 -30.06 8.09 13.94
C GLN A 19 -30.84 6.81 13.62
N ALA A 20 -30.73 6.34 12.38
CA ALA A 20 -31.08 4.95 12.07
C ALA A 20 -30.16 4.04 12.88
N LYS A 21 -30.70 3.00 13.51
CA LYS A 21 -29.91 2.05 14.30
C LYS A 21 -28.80 1.46 13.42
N GLU A 22 -27.58 1.56 13.93
CA GLU A 22 -26.37 1.05 13.28
C GLU A 22 -26.47 -0.47 13.10
N PRO A 23 -26.25 -1.00 11.89
CA PRO A 23 -26.25 -2.44 11.65
C PRO A 23 -24.88 -3.04 12.01
N THR A 24 -24.88 -4.08 12.84
CA THR A 24 -23.72 -4.87 13.25
C THR A 24 -23.59 -6.16 12.42
N GLU A 25 -22.39 -6.75 12.34
CA GLU A 25 -22.19 -8.14 11.89
C GLU A 25 -21.00 -8.81 12.61
N GLU A 26 -21.02 -10.14 12.67
CA GLU A 26 -20.15 -11.01 13.47
C GLU A 26 -18.94 -11.54 12.68
N VAL A 27 -17.77 -11.61 13.34
CA VAL A 27 -16.48 -12.04 12.75
C VAL A 27 -16.12 -13.46 13.23
N PRO A 28 -15.54 -14.35 12.40
CA PRO A 28 -15.15 -15.69 12.83
C PRO A 28 -14.12 -15.67 13.96
N VAL A 29 -14.36 -16.45 15.02
CA VAL A 29 -13.49 -16.54 16.19
C VAL A 29 -12.08 -17.04 15.85
N SER A 30 -11.94 -17.86 14.80
CA SER A 30 -10.64 -18.32 14.30
C SER A 30 -9.80 -17.17 13.73
N TYR A 31 -10.44 -16.19 13.09
CA TYR A 31 -9.79 -15.01 12.55
C TYR A 31 -9.28 -14.11 13.69
N LEU A 32 -10.12 -13.87 14.70
CA LEU A 32 -9.72 -13.16 15.91
C LEU A 32 -8.57 -13.87 16.65
N ARG A 33 -8.61 -15.21 16.74
CA ARG A 33 -7.53 -16.00 17.38
C ARG A 33 -6.21 -15.96 16.61
N ASN A 34 -6.25 -15.93 15.27
CA ASN A 34 -5.05 -15.80 14.45
C ASN A 34 -4.44 -14.40 14.56
N LEU A 35 -5.27 -13.36 14.46
CA LEU A 35 -4.84 -11.98 14.69
C LEU A 35 -4.27 -11.78 16.10
N GLN A 36 -4.89 -12.37 17.11
CA GLN A 36 -4.37 -12.34 18.48
C GLN A 36 -3.03 -13.06 18.60
N ARG A 37 -2.84 -14.20 17.92
CA ARG A 37 -1.58 -14.97 17.94
C ARG A 37 -0.46 -14.25 17.20
N GLU A 38 -0.74 -13.66 16.04
CA GLU A 38 0.22 -12.87 15.26
C GLU A 38 0.57 -11.56 15.98
N SER A 39 -0.43 -10.91 16.60
CA SER A 39 -0.20 -9.74 17.44
C SER A 39 0.64 -10.09 18.68
N LEU A 40 0.41 -11.25 19.31
CA LEU A 40 1.27 -11.73 20.41
C LEU A 40 2.71 -11.96 19.93
N ALA A 41 2.90 -12.65 18.80
CA ALA A 41 4.24 -12.93 18.26
C ALA A 41 5.01 -11.63 17.92
N LEU A 42 4.32 -10.64 17.34
CA LEU A 42 4.89 -9.33 17.06
C LEU A 42 5.22 -8.54 18.33
N ARG A 43 4.38 -8.65 19.38
CA ARG A 43 4.65 -8.05 20.69
C ARG A 43 5.79 -8.73 21.42
N ASP A 44 5.91 -10.04 21.31
CA ASP A 44 7.01 -10.82 21.90
C ASP A 44 8.33 -10.45 21.22
N MET A 45 8.37 -10.39 19.89
CA MET A 45 9.52 -9.89 19.13
C MET A 45 9.87 -8.43 19.48
N SER A 46 8.87 -7.56 19.60
CA SER A 46 9.08 -6.17 20.01
C SER A 46 9.62 -6.07 21.45
N THR A 47 9.12 -6.90 22.35
CA THR A 47 9.58 -6.96 23.75
C THR A 47 11.00 -7.50 23.84
N GLU A 48 11.36 -8.48 22.99
CA GLU A 48 12.72 -9.01 22.88
C GLU A 48 13.69 -7.96 22.33
N LEU A 49 13.29 -7.21 21.29
CA LEU A 49 14.04 -6.08 20.75
C LEU A 49 14.24 -4.97 21.79
N ILE A 50 13.23 -4.65 22.59
CA ILE A 50 13.34 -3.67 23.68
C ILE A 50 14.31 -4.16 24.77
N LYS A 51 14.26 -5.45 25.14
CA LYS A 51 15.19 -6.04 26.11
C LYS A 51 16.63 -6.05 25.60
N LEU A 52 16.84 -6.43 24.33
CA LEU A 52 18.14 -6.37 23.66
C LEU A 52 18.69 -4.94 23.62
N ARG A 53 17.82 -3.97 23.31
CA ARG A 53 18.16 -2.55 23.31
C ARG A 53 18.55 -2.05 24.71
N ALA A 54 17.78 -2.39 25.75
CA ALA A 54 18.11 -2.05 27.13
C ALA A 54 19.41 -2.70 27.62
N GLN A 55 19.71 -3.92 27.17
CA GLN A 55 20.98 -4.60 27.44
C GLN A 55 22.17 -3.92 26.75
N LEU A 56 21.98 -3.44 25.52
CA LEU A 56 23.00 -2.67 24.77
C LEU A 56 23.19 -1.26 25.34
N GLU A 57 22.14 -0.63 25.87
CA GLU A 57 22.14 0.72 26.44
C GLU A 57 22.47 0.76 27.95
N GLY A 58 22.69 -0.40 28.59
CA GLY A 58 23.14 -0.49 29.99
C GLY A 58 22.12 -0.03 31.03
N THR A 59 20.83 -0.03 30.71
CA THR A 59 19.74 0.39 31.63
C THR A 59 19.03 -0.82 32.25
N SER A 60 18.76 -0.74 33.56
CA SER A 60 18.15 -1.84 34.33
C SER A 60 16.63 -1.88 34.21
N ASN A 61 16.09 -3.10 34.14
CA ASN A 61 14.68 -3.49 33.94
C ASN A 61 13.68 -2.75 34.87
N GLU A 62 12.74 -1.99 34.29
CA GLU A 62 11.44 -1.72 34.92
C GLU A 62 10.33 -2.56 34.27
N ALA A 63 9.45 -3.11 35.10
CA ALA A 63 8.45 -4.12 34.72
C ALA A 63 7.21 -3.50 34.05
N ILE A 64 6.81 -4.07 32.91
CA ILE A 64 5.59 -3.72 32.17
C ILE A 64 4.41 -4.53 32.72
N PRO A 65 3.23 -3.93 33.01
CA PRO A 65 2.10 -4.65 33.60
C PRO A 65 1.35 -5.53 32.58
N ALA A 66 0.88 -6.69 33.04
CA ALA A 66 0.19 -7.70 32.24
C ALA A 66 -1.27 -7.31 31.90
N ALA A 67 -1.72 -7.66 30.70
CA ALA A 67 -3.08 -7.42 30.22
C ALA A 67 -4.11 -8.44 30.78
N PRO A 68 -5.40 -8.07 30.91
CA PRO A 68 -6.44 -8.92 31.49
C PRO A 68 -6.99 -9.95 30.49
N ALA A 69 -7.51 -11.07 31.01
CA ALA A 69 -7.98 -12.23 30.25
C ALA A 69 -9.38 -12.03 29.63
N GLU A 70 -9.56 -12.51 28.39
CA GLU A 70 -10.81 -12.44 27.63
C GLU A 70 -11.68 -13.72 27.72
N ALA A 71 -12.99 -13.52 27.59
CA ALA A 71 -14.05 -14.52 27.65
C ALA A 71 -14.43 -15.08 26.26
N GLU A 72 -14.92 -16.32 26.21
CA GLU A 72 -15.17 -17.08 24.97
C GLU A 72 -16.52 -16.79 24.28
N ALA A 73 -16.52 -16.82 22.94
CA ALA A 73 -17.64 -17.10 22.04
C ALA A 73 -17.03 -17.79 20.79
N GLY A 74 -17.63 -18.66 19.96
CA GLY A 74 -19.02 -18.93 19.54
C GLY A 74 -19.03 -19.03 17.99
N SER A 75 -19.49 -20.13 17.39
CA SER A 75 -19.28 -20.50 15.97
C SER A 75 -20.40 -20.12 14.98
N GLY A 76 -20.10 -19.51 13.82
CA GLY A 76 -21.05 -19.30 12.69
C GLY A 76 -20.45 -18.68 11.41
N THR A 77 -21.06 -18.93 10.24
CA THR A 77 -20.52 -18.74 8.86
C THR A 77 -21.34 -17.77 7.97
N GLY A 78 -20.72 -16.73 7.38
CA GLY A 78 -21.01 -16.10 6.06
C GLY A 78 -21.88 -14.81 5.92
N ASN A 79 -21.27 -13.68 5.49
CA ASN A 79 -21.80 -12.59 4.62
C ASN A 79 -20.69 -11.51 4.40
N HIS A 80 -20.55 -10.90 3.20
CA HIS A 80 -19.55 -9.85 2.94
C HIS A 80 -20.13 -8.44 3.16
N LYS A 81 -19.59 -7.72 4.15
CA LYS A 81 -19.83 -6.29 4.45
C LYS A 81 -18.48 -5.58 4.63
N ILE A 82 -18.20 -4.57 3.81
CA ILE A 82 -16.89 -3.86 3.74
C ILE A 82 -16.67 -2.88 4.90
N TYR A 83 -17.73 -2.45 5.59
CA TYR A 83 -17.62 -1.43 6.64
C TYR A 83 -17.41 -2.05 8.03
N THR A 84 -16.27 -1.74 8.67
CA THR A 84 -16.01 -2.03 10.08
C THR A 84 -16.02 -0.71 10.89
N PRO A 85 -16.79 -0.60 12.00
CA PRO A 85 -16.81 0.62 12.81
C PRO A 85 -15.47 0.89 13.52
N VAL A 86 -14.60 -0.13 13.63
CA VAL A 86 -13.23 -0.01 14.15
C VAL A 86 -12.26 -0.51 13.08
N TYR A 87 -11.32 0.35 12.68
CA TYR A 87 -10.26 0.01 11.75
C TYR A 87 -8.93 -0.17 12.51
N ASP A 88 -8.41 -1.40 12.54
CA ASP A 88 -7.15 -1.75 13.19
C ASP A 88 -6.15 -2.44 12.24
N TYR A 89 -6.45 -2.48 10.95
CA TYR A 89 -5.56 -2.96 9.90
C TYR A 89 -4.49 -1.91 9.53
N CYS A 90 -3.48 -2.31 8.75
CA CYS A 90 -2.42 -1.43 8.22
C CYS A 90 -1.70 -0.56 9.27
N GLY A 91 -1.68 -0.96 10.55
CA GLY A 91 -0.95 -0.27 11.61
C GLY A 91 -1.49 1.13 12.00
N LEU A 92 -2.65 1.54 11.49
CA LEU A 92 -3.19 2.90 11.64
C LEU A 92 -4.00 3.08 12.95
N ARG A 93 -3.41 2.70 14.08
CA ARG A 93 -4.00 2.91 15.41
C ARG A 93 -3.06 3.76 16.25
N THR A 94 -3.38 5.05 16.40
CA THR A 94 -2.57 5.96 17.23
C THR A 94 -2.79 5.75 18.72
N ASP A 95 -3.98 5.29 19.11
CA ASP A 95 -4.32 4.99 20.50
C ASP A 95 -5.38 3.86 20.53
N PRO A 96 -5.35 2.95 21.52
CA PRO A 96 -6.35 1.91 21.66
C PRO A 96 -7.81 2.39 21.71
N THR A 97 -8.02 3.62 22.16
CA THR A 97 -9.31 4.26 22.39
C THR A 97 -9.69 5.26 21.30
N ILE A 98 -8.78 5.59 20.37
CA ILE A 98 -9.00 6.57 19.30
C ILE A 98 -9.01 5.85 17.96
N VAL A 99 -10.21 5.75 17.37
CA VAL A 99 -10.41 5.18 16.04
C VAL A 99 -10.27 6.29 14.99
N HIS A 100 -9.45 6.04 13.97
CA HIS A 100 -9.30 6.99 12.85
C HIS A 100 -10.54 6.99 11.98
N ASN A 101 -10.93 8.19 11.51
CA ASN A 101 -11.97 8.31 10.50
C ASN A 101 -11.49 7.65 9.19
N HIS A 102 -12.32 6.75 8.66
CA HIS A 102 -12.10 6.03 7.41
C HIS A 102 -13.34 6.12 6.51
N ASP A 103 -14.03 7.26 6.52
CA ASP A 103 -15.27 7.49 5.77
C ASP A 103 -15.11 7.32 4.26
N PHE A 104 -13.88 7.35 3.73
CA PHE A 104 -13.61 6.98 2.33
C PHE A 104 -14.07 5.55 2.01
N MET A 105 -14.12 4.65 3.00
CA MET A 105 -14.67 3.30 2.81
C MET A 105 -16.19 3.28 2.57
N ARG A 106 -16.86 4.41 2.78
CA ARG A 106 -18.27 4.62 2.45
C ARG A 106 -18.46 5.30 1.09
N ASP A 107 -17.39 5.82 0.48
CA ASP A 107 -17.47 6.44 -0.86
C ASP A 107 -17.75 5.33 -1.89
N PRO A 108 -18.88 5.39 -2.63
CA PRO A 108 -19.21 4.39 -3.64
C PRO A 108 -18.13 4.21 -4.70
N ARG A 109 -17.35 5.26 -5.01
CA ARG A 109 -16.22 5.17 -5.95
C ARG A 109 -15.09 4.33 -5.39
N PHE A 110 -14.77 4.51 -4.10
CA PHE A 110 -13.74 3.72 -3.43
C PHE A 110 -14.18 2.26 -3.34
N VAL A 111 -15.42 2.00 -2.91
CA VAL A 111 -15.98 0.66 -2.77
C VAL A 111 -15.89 -0.11 -4.10
N ALA A 112 -16.39 0.48 -5.19
CA ALA A 112 -16.35 -0.15 -6.51
C ALA A 112 -14.91 -0.42 -6.99
N ALA A 113 -13.99 0.51 -6.73
CA ALA A 113 -12.58 0.35 -7.07
C ALA A 113 -11.93 -0.80 -6.27
N TYR A 114 -12.14 -0.82 -4.97
CA TYR A 114 -11.56 -1.83 -4.08
C TYR A 114 -12.11 -3.22 -4.40
N GLU A 115 -13.43 -3.35 -4.57
CA GLU A 115 -14.07 -4.61 -4.99
C GLU A 115 -13.50 -5.12 -6.32
N ARG A 116 -13.25 -4.23 -7.29
CA ARG A 116 -12.61 -4.63 -8.54
C ARG A 116 -11.18 -5.13 -8.33
N GLY A 117 -10.42 -4.51 -7.43
CA GLY A 117 -9.11 -4.99 -7.01
C GLY A 117 -9.17 -6.37 -6.37
N VAL A 118 -10.11 -6.60 -5.45
CA VAL A 118 -10.34 -7.90 -4.79
C VAL A 118 -10.65 -9.00 -5.82
N VAL A 119 -11.44 -8.69 -6.86
CA VAL A 119 -11.69 -9.63 -7.97
C VAL A 119 -10.40 -9.99 -8.71
N ALA A 120 -9.52 -9.01 -8.98
CA ALA A 120 -8.23 -9.27 -9.62
C ALA A 120 -7.36 -10.19 -8.75
N GLU A 121 -7.21 -9.84 -7.48
CA GLU A 121 -6.41 -10.54 -6.49
C GLU A 121 -6.94 -11.97 -6.23
N GLY A 122 -8.26 -12.14 -6.22
CA GLY A 122 -8.94 -13.41 -5.96
C GLY A 122 -9.09 -13.77 -4.48
N TYR A 123 -8.72 -12.87 -3.58
CA TYR A 123 -9.04 -12.88 -2.16
C TYR A 123 -9.07 -11.44 -1.63
N GLU A 124 -9.66 -11.22 -0.46
CA GLU A 124 -9.69 -9.88 0.15
C GLU A 124 -8.51 -9.73 1.14
N PRO A 125 -7.54 -8.84 0.86
CA PRO A 125 -6.37 -8.68 1.72
C PRO A 125 -6.59 -7.68 2.86
N HIS A 126 -7.71 -6.94 2.87
CA HIS A 126 -8.02 -5.88 3.84
C HIS A 126 -7.04 -4.69 3.85
N TYR A 127 -6.31 -4.45 2.74
CA TYR A 127 -5.37 -3.32 2.59
C TYR A 127 -6.05 -2.00 2.23
N TYR A 128 -7.13 -1.63 2.91
CA TYR A 128 -8.02 -0.52 2.52
C TYR A 128 -7.29 0.83 2.42
N TRP A 129 -6.44 1.16 3.39
CA TRP A 129 -5.68 2.42 3.33
C TRP A 129 -4.57 2.40 2.27
N ARG A 130 -3.95 1.25 2.00
CA ARG A 130 -2.95 1.15 0.92
C ARG A 130 -3.62 1.40 -0.44
N ALA A 131 -4.79 0.80 -0.65
CA ALA A 131 -5.61 1.09 -1.81
C ALA A 131 -6.03 2.57 -1.84
N HIS A 132 -6.46 3.15 -0.72
CA HIS A 132 -6.83 4.56 -0.65
C HIS A 132 -5.67 5.50 -1.06
N VAL A 133 -4.45 5.24 -0.58
CA VAL A 133 -3.25 5.98 -0.96
C VAL A 133 -2.96 5.84 -2.46
N ALA A 134 -3.05 4.64 -3.02
CA ALA A 134 -2.85 4.41 -4.45
C ALA A 134 -3.88 5.17 -5.29
N LEU A 135 -5.16 5.14 -4.91
CA LEU A 135 -6.24 5.87 -5.57
C LEU A 135 -6.07 7.40 -5.45
N TRP A 136 -5.58 7.89 -4.31
CA TRP A 136 -5.22 9.29 -4.14
C TRP A 136 -4.07 9.70 -5.07
N CYS A 137 -2.98 8.92 -5.11
CA CYS A 137 -1.85 9.17 -6.02
C CYS A 137 -2.32 9.20 -7.48
N ALA A 138 -3.11 8.22 -7.89
CA ALA A 138 -3.69 8.14 -9.22
C ALA A 138 -4.57 9.35 -9.55
N SER A 139 -5.32 9.89 -8.59
CA SER A 139 -6.14 11.09 -8.77
C SER A 139 -5.31 12.34 -9.00
N VAL A 140 -4.16 12.46 -8.32
CA VAL A 140 -3.20 13.54 -8.54
C VAL A 140 -2.59 13.39 -9.93
N ALA A 141 -2.08 12.20 -10.26
CA ALA A 141 -1.47 11.88 -11.54
C ALA A 141 -2.40 12.08 -12.73
N ALA A 142 -3.71 11.85 -12.58
CA ALA A 142 -4.70 12.07 -13.64
C ALA A 142 -4.77 13.53 -14.14
N ARG A 143 -4.23 14.48 -13.37
CA ARG A 143 -4.11 15.91 -13.73
C ARG A 143 -2.84 16.25 -14.51
N LEU A 144 -1.87 15.34 -14.57
CA LEU A 144 -0.60 15.52 -15.26
C LEU A 144 -0.68 14.92 -16.67
N THR A 145 0.30 15.18 -17.53
CA THR A 145 0.48 14.48 -18.81
C THR A 145 1.36 13.24 -18.61
N GLY A 146 1.31 12.29 -19.54
CA GLY A 146 2.11 11.07 -19.47
C GLY A 146 1.34 9.84 -19.00
N ASP A 147 2.06 8.73 -19.02
CA ASP A 147 1.56 7.37 -18.81
C ASP A 147 1.58 6.99 -17.33
N PHE A 148 0.77 5.99 -17.00
CA PHE A 148 0.80 5.32 -15.71
C PHE A 148 1.71 4.09 -15.85
N VAL A 149 2.56 3.86 -14.85
CA VAL A 149 3.50 2.74 -14.85
C VAL A 149 3.44 2.02 -13.50
N GLU A 150 3.36 0.69 -13.54
CA GLU A 150 3.53 -0.17 -12.38
C GLU A 150 4.62 -1.20 -12.67
N CYS A 151 5.59 -1.31 -11.78
CA CYS A 151 6.65 -2.31 -11.82
C CYS A 151 6.47 -3.24 -10.62
N GLY A 152 6.13 -4.49 -10.89
CA GLY A 152 5.59 -5.42 -9.90
C GLY A 152 4.09 -5.27 -9.78
N VAL A 153 3.37 -6.09 -10.56
CA VAL A 153 1.92 -6.03 -10.78
C VAL A 153 1.21 -7.14 -10.02
N CYS A 154 1.86 -8.30 -9.86
CA CYS A 154 1.25 -9.51 -9.35
C CYS A 154 -0.06 -9.80 -10.09
N ARG A 155 -1.19 -9.90 -9.37
CA ARG A 155 -2.53 -10.14 -9.96
C ARG A 155 -3.24 -8.86 -10.38
N GLY A 156 -2.65 -7.69 -10.14
CA GLY A 156 -3.13 -6.38 -10.61
C GLY A 156 -4.19 -5.74 -9.73
N MET A 157 -4.18 -5.98 -8.41
CA MET A 157 -5.17 -5.43 -7.47
C MET A 157 -5.23 -3.89 -7.53
N LEU A 158 -4.10 -3.21 -7.30
CA LEU A 158 -4.05 -1.75 -7.23
C LEU A 158 -4.27 -1.12 -8.60
N SER A 159 -3.60 -1.61 -9.65
CA SER A 159 -3.85 -1.22 -11.03
C SER A 159 -5.32 -1.30 -11.43
N SER A 160 -6.00 -2.43 -11.19
CA SER A 160 -7.43 -2.59 -11.54
C SER A 160 -8.34 -1.66 -10.73
N SER A 161 -7.98 -1.43 -9.45
CA SER A 161 -8.68 -0.48 -8.59
C SER A 161 -8.57 0.94 -9.14
N ILE A 162 -7.35 1.37 -9.49
CA ILE A 162 -7.07 2.69 -10.09
C ILE A 162 -7.88 2.89 -11.37
N MET A 163 -7.85 1.90 -12.27
CA MET A 163 -8.52 1.99 -13.56
C MET A 163 -10.03 2.10 -13.42
N THR A 164 -10.62 1.42 -12.43
CA THR A 164 -12.04 1.56 -12.09
C THR A 164 -12.34 2.92 -11.48
N TYR A 165 -11.56 3.33 -10.48
CA TYR A 165 -11.75 4.59 -9.75
C TYR A 165 -11.71 5.83 -10.65
N LEU A 166 -10.89 5.78 -11.70
CA LEU A 166 -10.68 6.83 -12.66
C LEU A 166 -11.55 6.72 -13.92
N ASN A 167 -12.38 5.68 -14.08
CA ASN A 167 -13.10 5.39 -15.32
C ASN A 167 -12.16 5.31 -16.54
N TRP A 168 -11.12 4.48 -16.45
CA TRP A 168 -9.95 4.46 -17.34
C TRP A 168 -10.27 4.54 -18.83
N ASN A 169 -11.29 3.81 -19.28
CA ASN A 169 -11.71 3.74 -20.68
C ASN A 169 -12.18 5.09 -21.27
N GLN A 170 -12.36 6.12 -20.43
CA GLN A 170 -12.73 7.48 -20.82
C GLN A 170 -11.56 8.48 -20.75
N ILE A 171 -10.44 8.11 -20.14
CA ILE A 171 -9.31 9.03 -19.90
C ILE A 171 -8.38 9.14 -21.12
N GLY A 172 -8.32 8.09 -21.96
CA GLY A 172 -7.48 8.10 -23.17
C GLY A 172 -5.97 8.09 -22.88
N ARG A 173 -5.55 7.54 -21.73
CA ARG A 173 -4.13 7.35 -21.35
C ARG A 173 -3.72 5.89 -21.44
N ARG A 174 -2.40 5.64 -21.42
CA ARG A 174 -1.83 4.30 -21.35
C ARG A 174 -1.41 3.94 -19.92
N PHE A 175 -1.63 2.68 -19.56
CA PHE A 175 -1.10 2.07 -18.33
C PHE A 175 -0.17 0.93 -18.74
N VAL A 176 1.11 1.04 -18.40
CA VAL A 176 2.13 0.04 -18.68
C VAL A 176 2.45 -0.75 -17.41
N LEU A 177 2.35 -2.07 -17.49
CA LEU A 177 2.40 -3.00 -16.37
C LEU A 177 3.58 -3.97 -16.57
N PHE A 178 4.65 -3.81 -15.80
CA PHE A 178 5.86 -4.65 -15.88
C PHE A 178 5.88 -5.69 -14.76
N ASP A 179 6.01 -6.97 -15.12
CA ASP A 179 6.15 -8.06 -14.14
C ASP A 179 6.77 -9.31 -14.80
N THR A 180 7.39 -10.18 -14.01
CA THR A 180 7.81 -11.52 -14.48
C THR A 180 6.60 -12.44 -14.70
N PHE A 181 5.53 -12.21 -13.93
CA PHE A 181 4.35 -13.04 -13.72
C PHE A 181 4.65 -14.44 -13.19
N THR A 182 5.88 -14.65 -12.72
CA THR A 182 6.42 -15.93 -12.22
C THR A 182 7.20 -15.73 -10.92
N GLY A 183 6.96 -14.62 -10.21
CA GLY A 183 7.61 -14.29 -8.94
C GLY A 183 8.93 -13.54 -9.06
N VAL A 184 9.66 -13.48 -7.95
CA VAL A 184 10.93 -12.74 -7.86
C VAL A 184 11.99 -13.41 -8.73
N ASP A 185 12.72 -12.59 -9.50
CA ASP A 185 13.88 -13.05 -10.25
C ASP A 185 15.07 -13.27 -9.31
N GLU A 186 15.33 -14.53 -8.98
CA GLU A 186 16.37 -14.94 -8.05
C GLU A 186 17.79 -14.69 -8.57
N GLU A 187 17.99 -14.51 -9.89
CA GLU A 187 19.30 -14.26 -10.46
C GLU A 187 19.86 -12.87 -10.10
N ILE A 188 18.98 -11.95 -9.71
CA ILE A 188 19.30 -10.54 -9.43
C ILE A 188 19.02 -10.14 -7.97
N VAL A 189 18.77 -11.11 -7.09
CA VAL A 189 18.60 -10.89 -5.65
C VAL A 189 19.96 -10.67 -4.98
N SER A 190 20.06 -9.67 -4.11
CA SER A 190 21.30 -9.38 -3.39
C SER A 190 21.60 -10.44 -2.32
N ALA A 191 22.88 -10.60 -1.96
CA ALA A 191 23.30 -11.53 -0.90
C ALA A 191 22.61 -11.25 0.46
N GLU A 192 22.31 -9.98 0.75
CA GLU A 192 21.57 -9.58 1.95
C GLU A 192 20.12 -10.08 1.92
N GLU A 193 19.44 -9.94 0.77
CA GLU A 193 18.07 -10.43 0.60
C GLU A 193 18.01 -11.96 0.62
N VAL A 194 19.03 -12.65 0.10
CA VAL A 194 19.17 -14.11 0.29
C VAL A 194 19.27 -14.44 1.78
N ALA A 195 20.10 -13.70 2.53
CA ALA A 195 20.31 -13.91 3.96
C ALA A 195 19.07 -13.59 4.83
N SER A 196 18.16 -12.74 4.34
CA SER A 196 16.90 -12.40 5.03
C SER A 196 15.95 -13.61 5.18
N GLY A 197 16.13 -14.66 4.39
CA GLY A 197 15.28 -15.85 4.39
C GLY A 197 13.94 -15.68 3.65
N ASN A 198 13.66 -14.51 3.08
CA ASN A 198 12.38 -14.22 2.41
C ASN A 198 12.17 -15.02 1.11
N LEU A 199 13.24 -15.49 0.46
CA LEU A 199 13.14 -16.23 -0.82
C LEU A 199 12.30 -17.50 -0.73
N GLY A 200 12.37 -18.24 0.39
CA GLY A 200 11.54 -19.43 0.58
C GLY A 200 10.05 -19.10 0.59
N TYR A 201 9.69 -17.98 1.20
CA TYR A 201 8.32 -17.48 1.22
C TYR A 201 7.86 -17.04 -0.18
N PHE A 202 8.69 -16.30 -0.92
CA PHE A 202 8.36 -15.85 -2.28
C PHE A 202 8.21 -17.01 -3.27
N ARG A 203 9.07 -18.03 -3.20
CA ARG A 203 8.93 -19.23 -4.05
C ARG A 203 7.58 -19.90 -3.88
N GLU A 204 7.11 -20.04 -2.64
CA GLU A 204 5.83 -20.68 -2.37
C GLU A 204 4.65 -19.78 -2.78
N MET A 205 4.76 -18.48 -2.49
CA MET A 205 3.71 -17.50 -2.79
C MET A 205 3.51 -17.28 -4.30
N TYR A 206 4.60 -17.28 -5.08
CA TYR A 206 4.61 -16.93 -6.50
C TYR A 206 4.99 -18.10 -7.42
N LYS A 207 4.76 -19.35 -7.00
CA LYS A 207 5.11 -20.56 -7.76
C LYS A 207 4.38 -20.74 -9.10
N GLU A 208 3.29 -20.01 -9.32
CA GLU A 208 2.43 -20.16 -10.50
C GLU A 208 2.74 -19.07 -11.54
N ASP A 209 2.80 -19.44 -12.82
CA ASP A 209 2.78 -18.45 -13.91
C ASP A 209 1.36 -17.90 -14.06
N ILE A 210 1.17 -16.64 -13.68
CA ILE A 210 -0.13 -15.98 -13.66
C ILE A 210 -0.37 -15.08 -14.88
N TYR A 211 0.52 -15.07 -15.87
CA TYR A 211 0.47 -14.11 -16.98
C TYR A 211 -0.89 -14.09 -17.70
N GLU A 212 -1.41 -15.25 -18.12
CA GLU A 212 -2.70 -15.31 -18.82
C GLU A 212 -3.89 -14.91 -17.94
N ARG A 213 -3.78 -15.11 -16.62
CA ARG A 213 -4.79 -14.63 -15.68
C ARG A 213 -4.79 -13.10 -15.65
N VAL A 214 -3.61 -12.48 -15.62
CA VAL A 214 -3.46 -11.03 -15.60
C VAL A 214 -3.92 -10.41 -16.92
N VAL A 215 -3.56 -11.00 -18.07
CA VAL A 215 -4.06 -10.57 -19.39
C VAL A 215 -5.58 -10.59 -19.45
N ARG A 216 -6.23 -11.65 -18.96
CA ARG A 216 -7.69 -11.72 -18.87
C ARG A 216 -8.25 -10.66 -17.93
N ASN A 217 -7.64 -10.45 -16.78
CA ASN A 217 -8.06 -9.45 -15.80
C ASN A 217 -8.11 -8.05 -16.43
N PHE A 218 -7.13 -7.67 -17.25
CA PHE A 218 -7.07 -6.33 -17.85
C PHE A 218 -7.77 -6.20 -19.20
N SER A 219 -8.34 -7.29 -19.75
CA SER A 219 -8.94 -7.30 -21.11
C SER A 219 -10.14 -6.37 -21.30
N GLU A 220 -10.81 -5.96 -20.22
CA GLU A 220 -11.92 -5.00 -20.26
C GLU A 220 -11.47 -3.54 -20.37
N PHE A 221 -10.19 -3.27 -20.09
CA PHE A 221 -9.64 -1.93 -20.11
C PHE A 221 -8.90 -1.63 -21.43
N LYS A 222 -9.04 -0.39 -21.89
CA LYS A 222 -8.35 0.13 -23.08
C LYS A 222 -6.95 0.63 -22.72
N ASN A 223 -6.05 0.60 -23.70
CA ASN A 223 -4.70 1.17 -23.60
C ASN A 223 -3.91 0.60 -22.40
N VAL A 224 -4.00 -0.71 -22.18
CA VAL A 224 -3.16 -1.42 -21.21
C VAL A 224 -2.09 -2.17 -21.96
N GLU A 225 -0.85 -2.02 -21.51
CA GLU A 225 0.29 -2.72 -22.07
C GLU A 225 0.92 -3.57 -20.96
N ILE A 226 0.86 -4.89 -21.12
CA ILE A 226 1.36 -5.86 -20.13
C ILE A 226 2.68 -6.40 -20.65
N VAL A 227 3.74 -6.14 -19.91
CA VAL A 227 5.12 -6.47 -20.29
C VAL A 227 5.61 -7.61 -19.40
N LYS A 228 5.70 -8.81 -19.99
CA LYS A 228 6.24 -9.99 -19.32
C LYS A 228 7.77 -10.00 -19.35
N GLY A 229 8.39 -10.09 -18.18
CA GLY A 229 9.80 -10.33 -17.99
C GLY A 229 10.40 -9.51 -16.84
N SER A 230 11.63 -9.86 -16.48
CA SER A 230 12.32 -9.28 -15.33
C SER A 230 12.78 -7.85 -15.58
N VAL A 231 12.54 -6.97 -14.62
CA VAL A 231 13.16 -5.64 -14.56
C VAL A 231 14.61 -5.82 -14.08
N PRO A 232 15.60 -5.15 -14.67
CA PRO A 232 15.49 -4.03 -15.60
C PRO A 232 15.42 -4.40 -17.09
N SER A 233 15.58 -5.68 -17.44
CA SER A 233 15.74 -6.10 -18.84
C SER A 233 14.57 -5.68 -19.75
N THR A 234 13.36 -5.56 -19.18
CA THR A 234 12.14 -5.18 -19.90
C THR A 234 11.88 -3.68 -19.95
N LEU A 235 12.56 -2.83 -19.17
CA LEU A 235 12.23 -1.41 -19.04
C LEU A 235 12.32 -0.65 -20.37
N SER A 236 13.23 -1.06 -21.26
CA SER A 236 13.41 -0.44 -22.58
C SER A 236 12.59 -1.12 -23.69
N SER A 237 11.75 -2.11 -23.37
CA SER A 237 10.93 -2.82 -24.37
C SER A 237 9.72 -2.02 -24.84
N VAL A 238 9.32 -1.02 -24.05
CA VAL A 238 8.21 -0.11 -24.35
C VAL A 238 8.76 1.31 -24.33
N ASP A 239 8.48 2.06 -25.39
CA ASP A 239 8.84 3.47 -25.43
C ASP A 239 7.84 4.28 -24.59
N ILE A 240 8.34 4.88 -23.51
CA ILE A 240 7.59 5.70 -22.56
C ILE A 240 8.34 7.02 -22.43
N GLU A 241 7.75 8.09 -22.96
CA GLU A 241 8.36 9.43 -22.99
C GLU A 241 8.12 10.22 -21.70
N ALA A 242 6.92 10.10 -21.12
CA ALA A 242 6.50 10.85 -19.94
C ALA A 242 5.69 9.97 -18.99
N VAL A 243 5.94 10.10 -17.69
CA VAL A 243 5.26 9.33 -16.64
C VAL A 243 4.53 10.27 -15.69
N ALA A 244 3.23 10.04 -15.50
CA ALA A 244 2.37 10.77 -14.57
C ALA A 244 2.24 10.07 -13.21
N TYR A 245 2.36 8.75 -13.19
CA TYR A 245 2.22 7.89 -12.01
C TYR A 245 3.21 6.74 -12.12
N LEU A 246 3.95 6.48 -11.04
CA LEU A 246 4.83 5.32 -10.94
C LEU A 246 4.53 4.55 -9.64
N SER A 247 4.28 3.26 -9.76
CA SER A 247 4.19 2.33 -8.63
C SER A 247 5.32 1.31 -8.71
N ILE A 248 5.97 1.03 -7.58
CA ILE A 248 7.09 0.09 -7.47
C ILE A 248 6.81 -0.90 -6.34
N ASP A 249 6.73 -2.19 -6.68
CA ASP A 249 6.39 -3.31 -5.78
C ASP A 249 7.00 -4.65 -6.29
N MET A 250 8.33 -4.75 -6.33
CA MET A 250 9.00 -5.94 -6.86
C MET A 250 9.68 -6.80 -5.78
N ASN A 251 9.61 -6.37 -4.52
CA ASN A 251 10.13 -7.11 -3.36
C ASN A 251 11.64 -7.42 -3.49
N ASN A 252 12.37 -6.64 -4.29
CA ASN A 252 13.81 -6.79 -4.53
C ASN A 252 14.47 -5.43 -4.83
N VAL A 253 15.57 -5.13 -4.14
CA VAL A 253 16.33 -3.87 -4.26
C VAL A 253 16.76 -3.59 -5.70
N THR A 254 17.39 -4.57 -6.37
CA THR A 254 18.01 -4.38 -7.69
C THR A 254 17.01 -3.89 -8.75
N PRO A 255 15.88 -4.59 -8.99
CA PRO A 255 14.90 -4.14 -9.96
C PRO A 255 14.19 -2.85 -9.54
N GLU A 256 13.92 -2.64 -8.25
CA GLU A 256 13.23 -1.42 -7.78
C GLU A 256 14.08 -0.17 -7.99
N ILE A 257 15.37 -0.23 -7.64
CA ILE A 257 16.31 0.87 -7.87
C ILE A 257 16.56 1.09 -9.36
N ALA A 258 16.58 0.03 -10.16
CA ALA A 258 16.71 0.18 -11.60
C ALA A 258 15.46 0.82 -12.25
N ALA A 259 14.25 0.46 -11.79
CA ALA A 259 13.00 1.04 -12.27
C ALA A 259 12.92 2.54 -11.95
N ILE A 260 13.15 2.94 -10.70
CA ILE A 260 13.11 4.38 -10.34
C ILE A 260 14.17 5.16 -11.12
N ASN A 261 15.39 4.63 -11.30
CA ASN A 261 16.42 5.28 -12.11
C ASN A 261 15.99 5.46 -13.57
N HIS A 262 15.38 4.44 -14.17
CA HIS A 262 14.93 4.50 -15.55
C HIS A 262 13.82 5.54 -15.76
N PHE A 263 12.86 5.62 -14.84
CA PHE A 263 11.71 6.50 -14.98
C PHE A 263 11.91 7.90 -14.38
N TRP A 264 12.96 8.12 -13.57
CA TRP A 264 13.11 9.36 -12.81
C TRP A 264 13.08 10.62 -13.67
N ASP A 265 13.76 10.60 -14.81
CA ASP A 265 13.85 11.75 -15.72
C ASP A 265 12.62 11.87 -16.65
N LYS A 266 11.81 10.81 -16.71
CA LYS A 266 10.55 10.76 -17.47
C LYS A 266 9.36 11.22 -16.64
N LEU A 267 9.47 11.21 -15.30
CA LEU A 267 8.44 11.66 -14.38
C LEU A 267 8.14 13.15 -14.57
N GLN A 268 6.86 13.47 -14.74
CA GLN A 268 6.40 14.86 -14.74
C GLN A 268 6.60 15.50 -13.36
N PRO A 269 6.92 16.80 -13.29
CA PRO A 269 6.80 17.56 -12.04
C PRO A 269 5.45 17.35 -11.37
N GLY A 270 5.46 17.00 -10.08
CA GLY A 270 4.28 16.67 -9.30
C GLY A 270 3.81 15.22 -9.43
N ALA A 271 4.43 14.39 -10.27
CA ALA A 271 4.08 12.98 -10.40
C ALA A 271 4.39 12.24 -9.08
N PRO A 272 3.41 11.51 -8.52
CA PRO A 272 3.67 10.63 -7.38
C PRO A 272 4.39 9.35 -7.81
N VAL A 273 5.34 8.94 -6.99
CA VAL A 273 5.94 7.61 -6.99
C VAL A 273 5.52 6.92 -5.69
N LEU A 274 4.79 5.82 -5.83
CA LEU A 274 4.36 4.99 -4.71
C LEU A 274 5.32 3.80 -4.58
N LEU A 275 5.93 3.67 -3.41
CA LEU A 275 6.79 2.55 -3.04
C LEU A 275 5.97 1.64 -2.13
N ASP A 276 5.61 0.44 -2.56
CA ASP A 276 4.60 -0.32 -1.82
C ASP A 276 5.12 -0.86 -0.47
N ASP A 277 6.41 -1.16 -0.42
CA ASP A 277 7.01 -1.92 0.68
C ASP A 277 7.99 -1.13 1.58
N TYR A 278 8.21 0.15 1.28
CA TYR A 278 9.28 0.97 1.86
C TYR A 278 9.35 1.02 3.40
N GLY A 279 8.20 0.99 4.06
CA GLY A 279 8.07 1.11 5.52
C GLY A 279 8.01 -0.22 6.27
N PHE A 280 8.00 -1.37 5.59
CA PHE A 280 7.96 -2.66 6.28
C PHE A 280 9.37 -3.13 6.66
N VAL A 281 9.50 -3.59 7.90
CA VAL A 281 10.76 -4.15 8.44
C VAL A 281 11.27 -5.33 7.60
N ARG A 282 10.37 -6.12 7.00
CA ARG A 282 10.74 -7.24 6.12
C ARG A 282 11.57 -6.80 4.91
N TYR A 283 11.42 -5.56 4.45
CA TYR A 283 12.04 -5.01 3.24
C TYR A 283 13.07 -3.93 3.56
N GLU A 284 13.78 -4.06 4.69
CA GLU A 284 14.75 -3.06 5.14
C GLU A 284 15.88 -2.81 4.12
N ALA A 285 16.29 -3.84 3.37
CA ALA A 285 17.26 -3.70 2.28
C ALA A 285 16.75 -2.76 1.18
N GLN A 286 15.49 -2.93 0.74
CA GLN A 286 14.83 -2.04 -0.22
C GLN A 286 14.75 -0.61 0.32
N LYS A 287 14.34 -0.46 1.59
CA LYS A 287 14.33 0.85 2.26
C LYS A 287 15.70 1.53 2.19
N ARG A 288 16.78 0.84 2.55
CA ARG A 288 18.14 1.40 2.50
C ARG A 288 18.56 1.78 1.07
N GLY A 289 18.21 0.96 0.08
CA GLY A 289 18.44 1.27 -1.33
C GLY A 289 17.77 2.58 -1.75
N PHE A 290 16.51 2.76 -1.38
CA PHE A 290 15.76 3.98 -1.65
C PHE A 290 16.27 5.19 -0.86
N ASP A 291 16.66 5.01 0.40
CA ASP A 291 17.23 6.08 1.23
C ASP A 291 18.54 6.61 0.60
N ALA A 292 19.42 5.70 0.16
CA ALA A 292 20.65 6.07 -0.53
C ALA A 292 20.36 6.78 -1.86
N TRP A 293 19.46 6.21 -2.68
CA TRP A 293 19.04 6.77 -3.95
C TRP A 293 18.45 8.19 -3.81
N ALA A 294 17.65 8.42 -2.78
CA ALA A 294 17.00 9.70 -2.50
C ALA A 294 18.01 10.75 -2.01
N ALA A 295 18.93 10.35 -1.13
CA ALA A 295 20.00 11.21 -0.62
C ALA A 295 20.91 11.73 -1.74
N GLU A 296 21.29 10.87 -2.69
CA GLU A 296 22.09 11.26 -3.87
C GLU A 296 21.43 12.34 -4.72
N ARG A 297 20.09 12.36 -4.75
CA ARG A 297 19.29 13.27 -5.60
C ARG A 297 18.74 14.47 -4.85
N GLY A 298 18.99 14.57 -3.54
CA GLY A 298 18.44 15.62 -2.70
C GLY A 298 16.91 15.61 -2.64
N VAL A 299 16.28 14.44 -2.77
CA VAL A 299 14.83 14.26 -2.63
C VAL A 299 14.48 13.57 -1.32
N SER A 300 13.23 13.74 -0.89
CA SER A 300 12.73 13.10 0.34
C SER A 300 11.70 12.03 0.01
N ILE A 301 11.65 11.01 0.87
CA ILE A 301 10.64 9.95 0.83
C ILE A 301 9.78 10.10 2.08
N LEU A 302 8.46 10.22 1.90
CA LEU A 302 7.51 10.18 2.99
C LEU A 302 7.17 8.73 3.34
N ALA A 303 7.61 8.26 4.50
CA ALA A 303 7.13 7.00 5.05
C ALA A 303 5.67 7.14 5.51
N LEU A 304 4.80 6.24 5.05
CA LEU A 304 3.38 6.20 5.43
C LEU A 304 3.16 5.11 6.50
N PRO A 305 2.23 5.32 7.45
CA PRO A 305 1.92 4.29 8.45
C PRO A 305 1.38 2.98 7.87
N THR A 306 0.93 3.01 6.61
CA THR A 306 0.47 1.83 5.85
C THR A 306 1.59 0.87 5.47
N GLY A 307 2.86 1.24 5.72
CA GLY A 307 4.05 0.53 5.24
C GLY A 307 4.53 0.99 3.87
N GLN A 308 3.80 1.88 3.21
CA GLN A 308 4.19 2.43 1.90
C GLN A 308 5.13 3.63 2.04
N GLY A 309 5.86 3.94 0.99
CA GLY A 309 6.64 5.16 0.81
C GLY A 309 6.03 6.02 -0.31
N LEU A 310 6.11 7.34 -0.18
CA LEU A 310 5.64 8.27 -1.20
C LEU A 310 6.73 9.28 -1.55
N ILE A 311 7.01 9.41 -2.83
CA ILE A 311 7.82 10.50 -3.38
C ILE A 311 6.92 11.33 -4.29
N VAL A 312 7.09 12.64 -4.30
CA VAL A 312 6.49 13.52 -5.31
C VAL A 312 7.65 14.13 -6.10
N LYS A 313 7.67 13.93 -7.41
CA LYS A 313 8.71 14.50 -8.28
C LYS A 313 8.72 16.02 -8.12
N PRO A 314 9.82 16.63 -7.63
CA PRO A 314 9.88 18.09 -7.50
C PRO A 314 9.87 18.75 -8.89
N PRO A 315 9.43 20.02 -8.99
CA PRO A 315 9.67 20.81 -10.18
C PRO A 315 11.17 20.92 -10.48
N ALA A 316 11.52 21.07 -11.75
CA ALA A 316 12.88 21.41 -12.13
C ALA A 316 13.29 22.72 -11.42
N ALA A 317 14.50 22.75 -10.88
CA ALA A 317 15.08 23.92 -10.23
C ALA A 317 15.33 25.07 -11.22
#